data_AF-L0JZ99-F1
#
_entry.id   AF-L0JZ99-F1
#
_cell.length_a   1.000
_cell.length_b   1.000
_cell.length_c   1.000
_cell.angle_alpha   90.00
_cell.angle_beta   90.00
_cell.angle_gamma   90.00
#
_symmetry.space_group_name_H-M   'P 1'
#
loop_
_entity.id
_entity.type
_entity.pdbx_description
1 polymer ?
#
loop_
_entity_poly.entity_id
_entity_poly.type
_entity_poly.pdbx_seq_one_letter_code
_entity_poly.pdbx_strand_id
1 'polypeptide(L)'
;MSPDRASVRIAYAATVWWVAFAALSFYWAAGGTVGLATLGEGIRSLAAERDSWFVATVAATGVLKLVPAALALSLVRPWGDRVSLRWRLAAVGGLGVLSALYGGIGIATKLLVLVGVIAPDGIDPQGFWGHLLLWDPVWVTGGVLLCAAAFSSRTSARSEPRFTP
;
A
#
# COMPACT_ATOMS: atom_id res chain seq x y z
N MET A 1 3.18 25.89 12.43
CA MET A 1 2.93 24.44 12.45
C MET A 1 4.25 23.67 12.40
N SER A 2 4.84 23.33 13.54
CA SER A 2 5.79 22.22 13.58
C SER A 2 4.97 20.95 13.86
N PRO A 3 4.78 20.05 12.89
CA PRO A 3 4.02 18.83 13.11
C PRO A 3 4.64 18.01 14.24
N ASP A 4 3.79 17.34 15.03
CA ASP A 4 4.25 16.44 16.10
C ASP A 4 5.25 15.41 15.56
N ARG A 5 6.32 15.16 16.32
CA ARG A 5 7.41 14.28 15.87
C ARG A 5 6.92 12.87 15.57
N ALA A 6 5.91 12.36 16.29
CA ALA A 6 5.36 11.04 16.02
C ALA A 6 4.53 11.04 14.73
N SER A 7 3.66 12.05 14.52
CA SER A 7 2.93 12.21 13.25
C SER A 7 3.86 12.27 12.03
N VAL A 8 4.96 13.02 12.14
CA VAL A 8 5.97 13.10 11.07
C VAL A 8 6.61 11.75 10.77
N ARG A 9 6.98 10.99 11.80
CA ARG A 9 7.59 9.66 11.65
C ARG A 9 6.64 8.68 10.97
N ILE A 10 5.36 8.68 11.34
CA ILE A 10 4.36 7.79 10.76
C ILE A 10 4.14 8.12 9.27
N ALA A 11 4.05 9.41 8.92
CA ALA A 11 3.92 9.83 7.53
C ALA A 11 5.12 9.39 6.69
N TYR A 12 6.35 9.57 7.19
CA TYR A 12 7.54 9.07 6.50
C TYR A 12 7.59 7.54 6.40
N ALA A 13 7.19 6.82 7.45
CA ALA A 13 7.10 5.37 7.40
C ALA A 13 6.13 4.90 6.31
N ALA A 14 4.95 5.53 6.20
CA ALA A 14 4.00 5.26 5.12
C ALA A 14 4.62 5.57 3.74
N THR A 15 5.27 6.72 3.58
CA THR A 15 5.95 7.08 2.32
C THR A 15 7.00 6.06 1.93
N VAL A 16 7.91 5.69 2.84
CA VAL A 16 8.97 4.71 2.58
C VAL A 16 8.38 3.34 2.22
N TRP A 17 7.33 2.90 2.93
CA TRP A 17 6.66 1.63 2.65
C TRP A 17 6.13 1.56 1.21
N TRP A 18 5.39 2.58 0.78
CA TRP A 18 4.79 2.62 -0.55
C TRP A 18 5.83 2.85 -1.66
N VAL A 19 6.90 3.61 -1.39
CA VAL A 19 8.04 3.73 -2.33
C VAL A 19 8.77 2.40 -2.48
N ALA A 20 9.03 1.68 -1.39
CA ALA A 20 9.66 0.36 -1.46
C ALA A 20 8.80 -0.63 -2.26
N PHE A 21 7.48 -0.59 -2.06
CA PHE A 21 6.56 -1.45 -2.79
C PHE A 21 6.46 -1.08 -4.29
N ALA A 22 6.51 0.21 -4.61
CA ALA A 22 6.63 0.69 -5.99
C ALA A 22 7.95 0.25 -6.63
N ALA A 23 9.07 0.38 -5.91
CA ALA A 23 10.39 -0.02 -6.39
C ALA A 23 10.44 -1.51 -6.73
N LEU A 24 9.81 -2.38 -5.92
CA LEU A 24 9.70 -3.80 -6.23
C LEU A 24 8.90 -4.06 -7.53
N SER A 25 7.85 -3.27 -7.78
CA SER A 25 7.08 -3.37 -9.02
C SER A 25 7.91 -2.96 -10.25
N PHE A 26 8.70 -1.88 -10.14
CA PHE A 26 9.64 -1.49 -11.20
C PHE A 26 10.78 -2.47 -11.38
N TYR A 27 11.26 -3.08 -10.29
CA TYR A 27 12.26 -4.14 -10.35
C TYR A 27 11.75 -5.34 -11.16
N TRP A 28 10.52 -5.79 -10.95
CA TRP A 28 9.92 -6.82 -11.79
C TRP A 28 9.73 -6.37 -13.24
N ALA A 29 9.32 -5.11 -13.46
CA ALA A 29 9.23 -4.54 -14.80
C ALA A 29 10.58 -4.59 -15.52
N ALA A 30 11.69 -4.37 -14.81
CA ALA A 30 13.05 -4.45 -15.33
C ALA A 30 13.59 -5.89 -15.48
N GLY A 31 12.82 -6.92 -15.07
CA GLY A 31 13.21 -8.34 -15.17
C GLY A 31 13.80 -8.94 -13.90
N GLY A 32 13.67 -8.25 -12.78
CA GLY A 32 13.91 -8.81 -11.48
C GLY A 32 12.98 -9.98 -11.14
N THR A 33 13.47 -10.94 -10.37
CA THR A 33 12.75 -12.20 -10.09
C THR A 33 12.46 -12.45 -8.61
N VAL A 34 12.98 -11.60 -7.72
CA VAL A 34 12.77 -11.70 -6.26
C VAL A 34 11.28 -11.77 -5.94
N GLY A 35 10.87 -12.81 -5.22
CA GLY A 35 9.49 -12.98 -4.76
C GLY A 35 8.49 -13.42 -5.83
N LEU A 36 8.85 -13.53 -7.12
CA LEU A 36 7.89 -13.94 -8.17
C LEU A 36 7.30 -15.32 -7.93
N ALA A 37 8.08 -16.26 -7.37
CA ALA A 37 7.58 -17.59 -6.99
C ALA A 37 6.37 -17.51 -6.03
N THR A 38 6.31 -16.46 -5.20
CA THR A 38 5.21 -16.25 -4.24
C THR A 38 3.97 -15.59 -4.84
N LEU A 39 4.03 -15.14 -6.10
CA LEU A 39 2.86 -14.63 -6.84
C LEU A 39 2.13 -15.74 -7.61
N GLY A 40 2.80 -16.88 -7.75
CA GLY A 40 2.27 -18.07 -8.37
C GLY A 40 2.77 -18.32 -9.79
N GLU A 41 2.52 -19.54 -10.27
CA GLU A 41 3.12 -20.07 -11.49
C GLU A 41 2.74 -19.26 -12.74
N GLY A 42 1.48 -18.85 -12.86
CA GLY A 42 1.02 -18.05 -14.00
C GLY A 42 1.67 -16.67 -14.08
N ILE A 43 1.96 -16.04 -12.93
CA ILE A 43 2.69 -14.76 -12.91
C ILE A 43 4.17 -14.99 -13.20
N ARG A 44 4.73 -16.10 -12.69
CA ARG A 44 6.13 -16.48 -12.94
C ARG A 44 6.40 -16.74 -14.41
N SER A 45 5.51 -17.43 -15.12
CA SER A 45 5.65 -17.70 -16.56
C SER A 45 5.60 -16.41 -17.38
N LEU A 46 4.61 -15.55 -17.13
CA LEU A 46 4.50 -14.24 -17.78
C LEU A 46 5.76 -13.37 -17.58
N ALA A 47 6.32 -13.40 -16.37
CA ALA A 47 7.55 -12.68 -16.07
C ALA A 47 8.78 -13.26 -16.79
N ALA A 48 8.87 -14.60 -16.88
CA ALA A 48 9.97 -15.28 -17.56
C ALA A 48 9.94 -15.04 -19.08
N GLU A 49 8.75 -15.01 -19.68
CA GLU A 49 8.53 -14.71 -21.10
C GLU A 49 8.67 -13.20 -21.41
N ARG A 50 8.80 -12.37 -20.37
CA ARG A 50 8.78 -10.91 -20.47
C ARG A 50 7.56 -10.41 -21.24
N ASP A 51 6.42 -11.01 -20.96
CA ASP A 51 5.16 -10.65 -21.61
C ASP A 51 4.92 -9.14 -21.51
N SER A 52 4.57 -8.54 -22.65
CA SER A 52 4.47 -7.09 -22.76
C SER A 52 3.36 -6.51 -21.86
N TRP A 53 2.27 -7.26 -21.69
CA TRP A 53 1.16 -6.87 -20.83
C TRP A 53 1.53 -6.98 -19.35
N PHE A 54 2.23 -8.06 -18.97
CA PHE A 54 2.79 -8.20 -17.62
C PHE A 54 3.70 -7.02 -17.29
N VAL A 55 4.69 -6.72 -18.13
CA VAL A 55 5.65 -5.62 -17.93
C VAL A 55 4.92 -4.27 -17.81
N ALA A 56 3.97 -3.99 -18.71
CA ALA A 56 3.18 -2.77 -18.66
C ALA A 56 2.36 -2.67 -17.37
N THR A 57 1.76 -3.78 -16.93
CA THR A 57 0.94 -3.86 -15.70
C THR A 57 1.78 -3.61 -14.45
N VAL A 58 2.94 -4.26 -14.31
CA VAL A 58 3.79 -4.06 -13.13
C VAL A 58 4.43 -2.66 -13.11
N ALA A 59 4.77 -2.09 -14.27
CA ALA A 59 5.24 -0.71 -14.36
C ALA A 59 4.12 0.29 -13.98
N ALA A 60 2.93 0.13 -14.56
CA ALA A 60 1.78 1.00 -14.28
C ALA A 60 1.37 0.92 -12.81
N THR A 61 1.31 -0.29 -12.24
CA THR A 61 1.02 -0.45 -10.81
C THR A 61 2.14 0.08 -9.92
N GLY A 62 3.40 0.06 -10.37
CA GLY A 62 4.50 0.75 -9.69
C GLY A 62 4.27 2.25 -9.60
N VAL A 63 3.87 2.90 -10.72
CA VAL A 63 3.50 4.32 -10.74
C VAL A 63 2.33 4.60 -9.80
N LEU A 64 1.28 3.77 -9.85
CA LEU A 64 0.11 3.93 -8.97
C LEU A 64 0.47 3.83 -7.48
N LYS A 65 1.42 2.97 -7.10
CA LYS A 65 1.92 2.86 -5.71
C LYS A 65 2.68 4.11 -5.24
N LEU A 66 3.11 5.01 -6.12
CA LEU A 66 3.70 6.29 -5.72
C LEU A 66 2.65 7.32 -5.27
N VAL A 67 1.39 7.15 -5.66
CA VAL A 67 0.28 8.03 -5.24
C VAL A 67 0.10 8.05 -3.71
N PRO A 68 -0.06 6.90 -3.01
CA PRO A 68 -0.14 6.90 -1.55
C PRO A 68 1.13 7.46 -0.88
N ALA A 69 2.30 7.19 -1.45
CA ALA A 69 3.56 7.74 -0.94
C ALA A 69 3.59 9.28 -0.98
N ALA A 70 3.20 9.86 -2.11
CA ALA A 70 3.13 11.30 -2.31
C ALA A 70 2.06 11.95 -1.41
N LEU A 71 0.89 11.30 -1.29
CA LEU A 71 -0.18 11.76 -0.40
C LEU A 71 0.26 11.75 1.07
N ALA A 72 0.92 10.70 1.55
CA ALA A 72 1.47 10.65 2.89
C ALA A 72 2.52 11.74 3.12
N LEU A 73 3.42 11.92 2.15
CA LEU A 73 4.47 12.95 2.22
C LEU A 73 3.87 14.38 2.22
N SER A 74 2.74 14.57 1.54
CA SER A 74 2.01 15.85 1.52
C SER A 74 1.48 16.26 2.90
N LEU A 75 1.39 15.36 3.88
CA LEU A 75 0.99 15.70 5.25
C LEU A 75 2.10 16.40 6.04
N VAL A 76 3.37 16.22 5.63
CA VAL A 76 4.55 16.74 6.36
C VAL A 76 5.37 17.74 5.54
N ARG A 77 5.14 17.83 4.22
CA ARG A 77 5.79 18.81 3.33
C ARG A 77 4.81 19.93 2.97
N PRO A 78 5.30 21.16 2.71
CA PRO A 78 4.46 22.32 2.36
C PRO A 78 3.85 22.25 0.95
N TRP A 79 3.84 21.08 0.31
CA TRP A 79 3.33 20.88 -1.05
C TRP A 79 1.82 21.13 -1.17
N GLY A 80 1.10 21.02 -0.07
CA GLY A 80 -0.35 21.04 -0.01
C GLY A 80 -0.97 22.38 0.39
N ASP A 81 -0.25 23.51 0.36
CA ASP A 81 -0.86 24.80 0.76
C ASP A 81 -2.01 25.22 -0.18
N ARG A 82 -2.04 24.69 -1.40
CA ARG A 82 -3.16 24.87 -2.35
C ARG A 82 -4.34 23.91 -2.10
N VAL A 83 -4.15 22.82 -1.35
CA VAL A 83 -5.17 21.79 -1.11
C VAL A 83 -5.47 21.67 0.38
N SER A 84 -6.73 21.90 0.75
CA SER A 84 -7.12 21.90 2.16
C SER A 84 -6.66 20.64 2.89
N LEU A 85 -6.21 20.80 4.13
CA LEU A 85 -5.76 19.68 4.96
C LEU A 85 -6.84 18.60 5.08
N ARG A 86 -8.12 18.99 5.12
CA ARG A 86 -9.26 18.05 5.20
C ARG A 86 -9.30 17.10 3.99
N TRP A 87 -9.07 17.62 2.78
CA TRP A 87 -9.02 16.79 1.57
C TRP A 87 -7.83 15.85 1.57
N ARG A 88 -6.64 16.34 1.96
CA ARG A 88 -5.44 15.48 2.08
C ARG A 88 -5.65 14.36 3.08
N LEU A 89 -6.21 14.65 4.25
CA LEU A 89 -6.52 13.64 5.28
C LEU A 89 -7.55 12.61 4.78
N ALA A 90 -8.59 13.06 4.08
CA ALA A 90 -9.59 12.17 3.49
C ALA A 90 -8.99 11.27 2.40
N ALA A 91 -8.14 11.82 1.54
CA ALA A 91 -7.46 11.06 0.48
C ALA A 91 -6.48 10.02 1.06
N VAL A 92 -5.62 10.43 2.01
CA VAL A 92 -4.67 9.52 2.67
C VAL A 92 -5.41 8.43 3.45
N GLY A 93 -6.40 8.81 4.28
CA GLY A 93 -7.18 7.87 5.07
C GLY A 93 -8.02 6.93 4.20
N GLY A 94 -8.67 7.45 3.16
CA GLY A 94 -9.46 6.66 2.22
C GLY A 94 -8.62 5.64 1.48
N LEU A 95 -7.45 6.03 0.96
CA LEU A 95 -6.54 5.11 0.29
C LEU A 95 -5.94 4.09 1.27
N GLY A 96 -5.73 4.49 2.52
CA GLY A 96 -5.34 3.60 3.62
C GLY A 96 -6.39 2.51 3.88
N VAL A 97 -7.65 2.90 4.01
CA VAL A 97 -8.78 1.96 4.20
C VAL A 97 -8.92 1.03 3.00
N LEU A 98 -8.91 1.56 1.78
CA LEU A 98 -9.02 0.75 0.56
C LEU A 98 -7.90 -0.29 0.47
N SER A 99 -6.67 0.10 0.76
CA SER A 99 -5.51 -0.80 0.74
C SER A 99 -5.59 -1.87 1.83
N ALA A 100 -6.02 -1.48 3.04
CA ALA A 100 -6.18 -2.41 4.15
C ALA A 100 -7.32 -3.41 3.91
N LEU A 101 -8.44 -2.96 3.35
CA LEU A 101 -9.55 -3.82 2.99
C LEU A 101 -9.18 -4.78 1.85
N TYR A 102 -8.47 -4.29 0.84
CA TYR A 102 -8.01 -5.14 -0.26
C TYR A 102 -7.18 -6.32 0.24
N GLY A 103 -6.14 -6.05 1.05
CA GLY A 103 -5.33 -7.12 1.67
C GLY A 103 -6.14 -7.96 2.67
N GLY A 104 -6.96 -7.33 3.51
CA GLY A 104 -7.76 -8.02 4.53
C GLY A 104 -8.78 -9.00 3.93
N ILE A 105 -9.44 -8.63 2.83
CA ILE A 105 -10.34 -9.51 2.08
C ILE A 105 -9.54 -10.66 1.45
N GLY A 106 -8.35 -10.38 0.92
CA GLY A 106 -7.45 -11.41 0.40
C GLY A 106 -7.06 -12.47 1.44
N ILE A 107 -6.70 -12.02 2.65
CA ILE A 107 -6.43 -12.90 3.80
C ILE A 107 -7.69 -13.68 4.17
N ALA A 108 -8.81 -12.99 4.38
CA ALA A 108 -10.07 -13.62 4.79
C ALA A 108 -10.50 -14.71 3.80
N THR A 109 -10.40 -14.45 2.51
CA THR A 109 -10.74 -15.42 1.44
C THR A 109 -9.87 -16.67 1.55
N LYS A 110 -8.57 -16.51 1.79
CA LYS A 110 -7.64 -17.64 1.94
C LYS A 110 -7.86 -18.42 3.24
N LEU A 111 -8.22 -17.73 4.32
CA LEU A 111 -8.62 -18.39 5.56
C LEU A 111 -9.89 -19.23 5.36
N LEU A 112 -10.88 -18.73 4.61
CA LEU A 112 -12.08 -19.50 4.26
C LEU A 112 -11.75 -20.77 3.47
N VAL A 113 -10.73 -20.72 2.60
CA VAL A 113 -10.22 -21.91 1.92
C VAL A 113 -9.57 -22.88 2.91
N LEU A 114 -8.72 -22.39 3.82
CA LEU A 114 -8.06 -23.25 4.82
C LEU A 114 -9.04 -23.96 5.77
N VAL A 115 -10.15 -23.30 6.12
CA VAL A 115 -11.19 -23.91 6.97
C VAL A 115 -12.22 -24.73 6.17
N GLY A 116 -12.02 -24.91 4.87
CA GLY A 116 -12.87 -25.73 4.01
C GLY A 116 -14.25 -25.13 3.70
N VAL A 117 -14.45 -23.83 3.93
CA VAL A 117 -15.70 -23.13 3.57
C VAL A 117 -15.78 -22.90 2.06
N ILE A 118 -14.64 -22.68 1.41
CA ILE A 118 -14.52 -22.53 -0.05
C ILE A 118 -13.49 -23.55 -0.55
N ALA A 119 -13.83 -24.32 -1.58
CA ALA A 119 -12.93 -25.32 -2.17
C ALA A 119 -12.78 -25.06 -3.68
N PRO A 120 -11.92 -24.11 -4.08
CA PRO A 120 -11.66 -23.86 -5.49
C PRO A 120 -10.75 -24.95 -6.08
N ASP A 121 -11.02 -25.35 -7.31
CA ASP A 121 -10.17 -26.29 -8.04
C ASP A 121 -8.87 -25.62 -8.50
N GLY A 122 -7.77 -26.40 -8.54
CA GLY A 122 -6.52 -25.96 -9.17
C GLY A 122 -5.77 -24.86 -8.43
N ILE A 123 -5.81 -24.82 -7.10
CA ILE A 123 -5.02 -23.86 -6.31
C ILE A 123 -3.53 -24.08 -6.54
N ASP A 124 -2.83 -23.04 -6.99
CA ASP A 124 -1.38 -23.00 -6.94
C ASP A 124 -0.90 -22.76 -5.49
N PRO A 125 -0.22 -23.74 -4.86
CA PRO A 125 0.20 -23.62 -3.47
C PRO A 125 1.16 -22.45 -3.23
N GLN A 126 2.05 -22.14 -4.18
CA GLN A 126 3.06 -21.09 -3.99
C GLN A 126 2.42 -19.70 -4.01
N GLY A 127 1.55 -19.44 -4.99
CA GLY A 127 0.75 -18.21 -5.04
C GLY A 127 -0.18 -18.07 -3.83
N PHE A 128 -0.82 -19.17 -3.40
CA PHE A 128 -1.70 -19.17 -2.24
C PHE A 128 -0.98 -18.72 -0.96
N TRP A 129 0.09 -19.41 -0.58
CA TRP A 129 0.84 -19.10 0.65
C TRP A 129 1.59 -17.78 0.54
N GLY A 130 2.13 -17.46 -0.64
CA GLY A 130 2.77 -16.19 -0.91
C GLY A 130 1.85 -15.00 -0.70
N HIS A 131 0.62 -15.06 -1.21
CA HIS A 131 -0.34 -14.00 -0.95
C HIS A 131 -0.81 -13.95 0.50
N LEU A 132 -1.11 -15.09 1.13
CA LEU A 132 -1.58 -15.13 2.52
C LEU A 132 -0.55 -14.58 3.50
N LEU A 133 0.72 -14.93 3.32
CA LEU A 133 1.78 -14.65 4.29
C LEU A 133 2.60 -13.39 3.97
N LEU A 134 2.66 -12.97 2.70
CA LEU A 134 3.49 -11.86 2.26
C LEU A 134 2.66 -10.74 1.62
N TRP A 135 2.00 -10.99 0.49
CA TRP A 135 1.44 -9.89 -0.31
C TRP A 135 0.26 -9.22 0.35
N ASP A 136 -0.71 -9.98 0.84
CA ASP A 136 -1.89 -9.41 1.47
C ASP A 136 -1.54 -8.69 2.79
N PRO A 137 -0.65 -9.23 3.66
CA PRO A 137 -0.10 -8.48 4.80
C PRO A 137 0.65 -7.21 4.40
N VAL A 138 1.35 -7.19 3.26
CA VAL A 138 2.03 -5.98 2.76
C VAL A 138 1.03 -4.88 2.42
N TRP A 139 -0.09 -5.22 1.78
CA TRP A 139 -1.20 -4.30 1.52
C TRP A 139 -1.85 -3.79 2.81
N VAL A 140 -2.13 -4.69 3.76
CA VAL A 140 -2.69 -4.32 5.07
C VAL A 140 -1.78 -3.36 5.82
N THR A 141 -0.49 -3.68 5.89
CA THR A 141 0.51 -2.85 6.59
C THR A 141 0.59 -1.45 5.98
N GLY A 142 0.66 -1.36 4.65
CA GLY A 142 0.68 -0.08 3.94
C GLY A 142 -0.60 0.73 4.16
N GLY A 143 -1.75 0.07 4.20
CA GLY A 143 -3.03 0.70 4.50
C GLY A 143 -3.14 1.23 5.93
N VAL A 144 -2.70 0.44 6.91
CA VAL A 144 -2.67 0.82 8.33
C VAL A 144 -1.74 2.01 8.55
N LEU A 145 -0.55 2.03 7.93
CA LEU A 145 0.38 3.16 8.02
C LEU A 145 -0.24 4.46 7.49
N LEU A 146 -0.98 4.41 6.37
CA LEU A 146 -1.69 5.58 5.84
C LEU A 146 -2.81 6.04 6.78
N CYS A 147 -3.63 5.13 7.31
CA CYS A 147 -4.67 5.44 8.28
C CYS A 147 -4.08 6.09 9.55
N ALA A 148 -2.98 5.55 10.06
CA ALA A 148 -2.27 6.09 11.21
C ALA A 148 -1.67 7.48 10.91
N ALA A 149 -1.13 7.70 9.72
CA ALA A 149 -0.61 9.00 9.30
C ALA A 149 -1.73 10.06 9.23
N ALA A 150 -2.87 9.72 8.64
CA ALA A 150 -4.03 10.60 8.60
C ALA A 150 -4.60 10.89 10.00
N PHE A 151 -4.74 9.86 10.84
CA PHE A 151 -5.28 10.01 12.19
C PHE A 151 -4.36 10.87 13.08
N SER A 152 -3.06 10.58 13.11
CA SER A 152 -2.09 11.34 13.91
C SER A 152 -2.02 12.81 13.47
N SER A 153 -1.95 13.06 12.15
CA SER A 153 -1.91 14.42 11.60
C SER A 153 -3.17 15.22 11.93
N ARG A 154 -4.35 14.56 11.94
CA ARG A 154 -5.61 15.17 12.35
C ARG A 154 -5.61 15.54 13.83
N THR A 155 -5.08 14.67 14.68
CA THR A 155 -4.99 14.93 16.13
C THR A 155 -4.05 16.10 16.42
N SER A 156 -2.87 16.13 15.81
CA SER A 156 -1.91 17.24 15.95
C SER A 156 -2.52 18.58 15.53
N ALA A 157 -3.28 18.63 14.44
CA ALA A 157 -3.92 19.86 13.98
C ALA A 157 -5.08 20.34 14.88
N ARG A 158 -5.65 19.48 15.73
CA ARG A 158 -6.71 19.84 16.69
C ARG A 158 -6.16 20.33 18.03
N SER A 159 -4.97 19.89 18.40
CA SER A 159 -4.32 20.23 19.68
C SER A 159 -3.66 21.60 19.68
N GLU A 160 -3.45 22.24 18.53
CA GLU A 160 -3.00 23.64 18.48
C GLU A 160 -4.13 24.57 18.98
N PRO A 161 -3.92 25.36 20.06
CA PRO A 161 -4.89 26.34 20.50
C PRO A 161 -5.10 27.37 19.40
N ARG A 162 -6.35 27.50 18.95
CA ARG A 162 -6.74 28.53 17.99
C ARG A 162 -6.81 29.86 18.73
N PHE A 163 -5.68 30.56 18.88
CA PHE A 163 -5.70 31.96 19.28
C PHE A 163 -6.37 32.75 18.16
N THR A 164 -7.66 33.00 18.32
CA THR A 164 -8.38 34.02 17.55
C THR A 164 -8.11 35.38 18.19
N PRO A 165 -7.62 36.38 17.44
CA PRO A 165 -7.51 37.75 17.93
C PRO A 165 -8.88 38.38 18.20
#